data_AF-A0A5B0NFX3-F1
#
_entry.id   AF-A0A5B0NFX3-F1
#
_cell.length_a   1.000
_cell.length_b   1.000
_cell.length_c   1.000
_cell.angle_alpha   90.00
_cell.angle_beta   90.00
_cell.angle_gamma   90.00
#
_symmetry.space_group_name_H-M   'P 1'
#
loop_
_entity.id
_entity.type
_entity.pdbx_description
1 polymer ?
#
loop_
_entity_poly.entity_id
_entity_poly.type
_entity_poly.pdbx_seq_one_letter_code
_entity_poly.pdbx_strand_id
1 'polypeptide(L)'
;MFGIQWGDIKIGKTSNQQSQKISGVKIIFLILIVDIYLMMPTESSRPDRRRLLKRNYYQKYRKTARRQAIAAEVSPLLPNTIASTLNPLEQSDLDSALSHFVYPNPVDSLPDFSYAGYRSGNVPIPSLDNITMTISPTNDEDDRTDEIQAAIDSLAGNPGVIFFEAGTYLLSSNNSIRLPSFVVLRGQSSTPSTTLLRVSGPPRNLFEIGDPKASGSLRPEEGKSAINQDYVGVGAQFVEVENASQFKVGQSIAVHRLATQSWIDAMNMSSLVRNGKREVWLAPNTPVNQEREIVAIDGNRISWEVPLTDSINVSLSENTASIVAYQAPIRVQQAGIENMVLTQVPDSSSLVVGTPTILPIKIGGAEDCWIKNIQITGFIEFSYLTQPSRRITLSDFVIIRDVPTSNGGTGALPLDITMGGSQALLLRGRTLGNQNTASYIVSTGRLAAGPNVVSGYIATGSAHHMIEPHQRWSTGFLVENSHVGQINLKNRGIMGTGHGWAIGNGVIWSCSATKLTVQNPPMSRNFKVNSQEVANFQNFRPIAQAQPLDSLYQLQLSARIGAAAAALIFQTADTLLNQPANGSMHMVQHTVDVVDALPVSEIHASAESPAPQDALVSDLVEAL
;
A
#
# COMPACT_ATOMS: atom_id res chain seq x y z
N MET A 1 63.09 -10.79 14.74
CA MET A 1 62.29 -10.65 13.50
C MET A 1 61.48 -9.37 13.65
N PHE A 2 61.78 -8.32 12.87
CA PHE A 2 61.30 -6.94 13.07
C PHE A 2 61.22 -6.18 11.72
N GLY A 3 60.45 -5.09 11.68
CA GLY A 3 60.39 -4.11 10.57
C GLY A 3 59.23 -4.38 9.61
N ILE A 4 58.20 -3.53 9.44
CA ILE A 4 58.04 -2.05 9.34
C ILE A 4 58.51 -1.47 8.00
N GLN A 5 57.53 -0.85 7.32
CA GLN A 5 57.52 0.17 6.26
C GLN A 5 58.72 0.44 5.31
N TRP A 6 58.32 0.65 4.05
CA TRP A 6 58.81 1.64 3.08
C TRP A 6 60.12 1.39 2.30
N GLY A 7 60.05 1.78 1.03
CA GLY A 7 61.13 1.82 0.04
C GLY A 7 60.57 1.64 -1.39
N ASP A 8 61.01 2.34 -2.42
CA ASP A 8 61.75 3.60 -2.37
C ASP A 8 61.61 4.43 -3.65
N ILE A 9 61.79 5.72 -3.45
CA ILE A 9 61.80 6.86 -4.36
C ILE A 9 63.08 6.88 -5.24
N LYS A 10 63.05 7.54 -6.42
CA LYS A 10 64.11 8.35 -7.13
C LYS A 10 64.00 8.17 -8.68
N ILE A 11 64.29 9.10 -9.61
CA ILE A 11 64.70 10.53 -9.72
C ILE A 11 64.25 11.00 -11.14
N GLY A 12 64.00 12.27 -11.52
CA GLY A 12 64.00 13.55 -10.79
C GLY A 12 64.72 14.69 -11.55
N LYS A 13 64.09 15.88 -11.68
CA LYS A 13 64.57 17.12 -12.36
C LYS A 13 64.47 17.10 -13.91
N THR A 14 64.36 18.22 -14.65
CA THR A 14 64.63 19.65 -14.35
C THR A 14 63.62 20.59 -15.04
N SER A 15 63.47 21.81 -14.50
CA SER A 15 62.75 22.94 -15.12
C SER A 15 63.52 23.57 -16.28
N ASN A 16 62.80 24.28 -17.17
CA ASN A 16 63.35 25.54 -17.71
C ASN A 16 62.26 26.59 -17.97
N GLN A 17 62.58 27.85 -17.69
CA GLN A 17 61.70 29.01 -17.92
C GLN A 17 61.81 29.49 -19.36
N GLN A 18 60.72 30.02 -19.92
CA GLN A 18 60.78 31.33 -20.59
C GLN A 18 59.42 32.01 -20.65
N SER A 19 59.43 33.34 -20.54
CA SER A 19 58.25 34.18 -20.49
C SER A 19 57.86 34.68 -21.88
N GLN A 20 56.56 34.66 -22.18
CA GLN A 20 55.97 35.57 -23.16
C GLN A 20 54.66 36.14 -22.63
N LYS A 21 54.60 37.48 -22.54
CA LYS A 21 53.35 38.21 -22.33
C LYS A 21 52.50 38.07 -23.60
N ILE A 22 51.25 37.67 -23.47
CA ILE A 22 50.24 37.79 -24.53
C ILE A 22 49.11 38.69 -24.04
N SER A 23 48.66 39.60 -24.90
CA SER A 23 47.78 40.71 -24.58
C SER A 23 46.30 40.34 -24.49
N GLY A 24 45.64 40.83 -23.44
CA GLY A 24 44.47 41.73 -23.47
C GLY A 24 43.21 41.46 -24.31
N VAL A 25 43.17 40.52 -25.26
CA VAL A 25 42.07 40.42 -26.25
C VAL A 25 41.42 39.03 -26.31
N LYS A 26 42.08 37.98 -25.79
CA LYS A 26 41.54 36.60 -25.81
C LYS A 26 40.63 36.21 -24.63
N ILE A 27 40.42 37.09 -23.64
CA ILE A 27 39.56 36.79 -22.47
C ILE A 27 38.07 37.04 -22.77
N ILE A 28 37.74 37.95 -23.69
CA ILE A 28 36.34 38.30 -23.98
C ILE A 28 35.62 37.26 -24.85
N PHE A 29 36.35 36.49 -25.68
CA PHE A 29 35.75 35.46 -26.54
C PHE A 29 35.51 34.10 -25.86
N LEU A 30 36.05 33.88 -24.66
CA LEU A 30 35.83 32.63 -23.92
C LEU A 30 34.67 32.71 -22.91
N ILE A 31 34.28 33.93 -22.49
CA ILE A 31 33.16 34.14 -21.56
C ILE A 31 31.82 34.06 -22.31
N LEU A 32 31.75 34.52 -23.56
CA LEU A 32 30.52 34.52 -24.37
C LEU A 32 30.10 33.15 -24.95
N ILE A 33 30.92 32.10 -24.80
CA ILE A 33 30.57 30.73 -25.24
C ILE A 33 30.07 29.87 -24.07
N VAL A 34 30.39 30.22 -22.82
CA VAL A 34 29.94 29.47 -21.63
C VAL A 34 28.48 29.81 -21.27
N ASP A 35 28.07 31.08 -21.41
CA ASP A 35 26.70 31.51 -21.04
C ASP A 35 25.63 31.16 -22.09
N ILE A 36 26.00 30.82 -23.33
CA ILE A 36 25.03 30.37 -24.36
C ILE A 36 24.74 28.87 -24.22
N TYR A 37 25.62 28.07 -23.61
CA TYR A 37 25.40 26.63 -23.40
C TYR A 37 24.60 26.26 -22.14
N LEU A 38 24.23 27.25 -21.31
CA LEU A 38 23.44 27.06 -20.08
C LEU A 38 21.96 27.49 -20.21
N MET A 39 21.51 27.92 -21.40
CA MET A 39 20.16 28.43 -21.64
C MET A 39 19.47 27.81 -22.88
N MET A 40 19.66 26.50 -23.09
CA MET A 40 18.81 25.73 -24.02
C MET A 40 18.28 24.45 -23.36
N PRO A 41 16.97 24.17 -23.42
CA PRO A 41 16.43 22.89 -22.97
C PRO A 41 16.90 21.81 -23.93
N THR A 42 17.62 20.81 -23.41
CA THR A 42 17.94 19.59 -24.15
C THR A 42 16.72 18.70 -24.25
N GLU A 43 15.78 19.07 -25.13
CA GLU A 43 14.79 18.14 -25.65
C GLU A 43 15.51 16.99 -26.35
N SER A 44 15.66 15.86 -25.64
CA SER A 44 16.01 14.59 -26.27
C SER A 44 14.81 14.05 -27.05
N SER A 45 14.50 14.70 -28.18
CA SER A 45 13.42 14.37 -29.11
C SER A 45 13.67 13.09 -29.93
N ARG A 46 14.37 12.12 -29.35
CA ARG A 46 14.27 10.71 -29.74
C ARG A 46 13.43 10.00 -28.68
N PRO A 47 12.16 9.67 -28.97
CA PRO A 47 11.34 8.95 -28.01
C PRO A 47 11.95 7.56 -27.83
N ASP A 48 12.54 7.34 -26.67
CA ASP A 48 13.16 6.07 -26.25
C ASP A 48 12.22 4.91 -26.61
N ARG A 49 12.69 4.02 -27.49
CA ARG A 49 11.87 2.94 -28.06
C ARG A 49 11.26 2.07 -26.95
N ARG A 50 11.95 1.92 -25.80
CA ARG A 50 11.42 1.22 -24.62
C ARG A 50 10.35 2.01 -23.88
N ARG A 51 10.46 3.34 -23.80
CA ARG A 51 9.39 4.21 -23.25
C ARG A 51 8.15 4.20 -24.12
N LEU A 52 8.32 4.25 -25.45
CA LEU A 52 7.21 4.06 -26.38
C LEU A 52 6.59 2.67 -26.19
N LEU A 53 7.37 1.59 -26.20
CA LEU A 53 6.85 0.24 -26.00
C LEU A 53 6.11 0.06 -24.66
N LYS A 54 6.63 0.57 -23.54
CA LYS A 54 5.94 0.53 -22.24
C LYS A 54 4.63 1.34 -22.24
N ARG A 55 4.64 2.58 -22.74
CA ARG A 55 3.43 3.41 -22.84
C ARG A 55 2.41 2.78 -23.81
N ASN A 56 2.88 2.20 -24.91
CA ASN A 56 2.09 1.51 -25.91
C ASN A 56 1.52 0.18 -25.38
N TYR A 57 2.15 -0.50 -24.41
CA TYR A 57 1.64 -1.75 -23.84
C TYR A 57 0.26 -1.54 -23.20
N TYR A 58 0.18 -0.68 -22.18
CA TYR A 58 -1.10 -0.36 -21.54
C TYR A 58 -2.04 0.44 -22.46
N GLN A 59 -1.53 1.21 -23.41
CA GLN A 59 -2.36 1.87 -24.43
C GLN A 59 -2.91 0.90 -25.51
N LYS A 60 -2.28 -0.23 -25.80
CA LYS A 60 -2.78 -1.28 -26.71
C LYS A 60 -4.06 -1.89 -26.12
N TYR A 61 -4.03 -2.23 -24.83
CA TYR A 61 -5.16 -2.81 -24.10
C TYR A 61 -6.24 -1.77 -23.69
N ARG A 62 -5.99 -0.46 -23.91
CA ARG A 62 -6.95 0.65 -23.70
C ARG A 62 -8.27 0.49 -24.47
N LYS A 63 -8.25 -0.12 -25.66
CA LYS A 63 -9.48 -0.30 -26.47
C LYS A 63 -10.40 -1.38 -25.90
N THR A 64 -9.87 -2.39 -25.21
CA THR A 64 -10.65 -3.43 -24.53
C THR A 64 -11.15 -2.97 -23.16
N ALA A 65 -10.46 -2.00 -22.53
CA ALA A 65 -10.86 -1.37 -21.27
C ALA A 65 -12.12 -0.47 -21.38
N ARG A 66 -12.73 -0.31 -22.56
CA ARG A 66 -14.06 0.31 -22.73
C ARG A 66 -15.21 -0.62 -22.29
N ARG A 67 -14.95 -1.45 -21.27
CA ARG A 67 -15.81 -2.45 -20.63
C ARG A 67 -16.15 -2.07 -19.19
N GLN A 68 -16.31 -0.78 -18.89
CA GLN A 68 -17.01 -0.33 -17.68
C GLN A 68 -18.44 -0.93 -17.59
N ALA A 69 -19.02 -1.33 -18.73
CA ALA A 69 -20.25 -2.13 -18.79
C ALA A 69 -20.12 -3.56 -18.23
N ILE A 70 -18.99 -4.26 -18.43
CA ILE A 70 -18.86 -5.68 -17.99
C ILE A 70 -18.50 -5.79 -16.51
N ALA A 71 -17.89 -4.76 -15.94
CA ALA A 71 -17.75 -4.65 -14.48
C ALA A 71 -19.11 -4.57 -13.74
N ALA A 72 -20.21 -4.28 -14.46
CA ALA A 72 -21.58 -4.31 -13.97
C ALA A 72 -22.37 -5.58 -14.39
N GLU A 73 -21.78 -6.47 -15.20
CA GLU A 73 -22.38 -7.77 -15.58
C GLU A 73 -21.78 -8.97 -14.82
N VAL A 74 -20.50 -8.89 -14.40
CA VAL A 74 -19.81 -10.00 -13.70
C VAL A 74 -19.83 -9.85 -12.17
N SER A 75 -20.15 -8.66 -11.67
CA SER A 75 -20.74 -8.53 -10.35
C SER A 75 -22.21 -8.18 -10.57
N PRO A 76 -23.18 -8.84 -9.91
CA PRO A 76 -24.42 -8.14 -9.66
C PRO A 76 -24.02 -6.82 -8.98
N LEU A 77 -24.54 -5.71 -9.51
CA LEU A 77 -25.01 -4.68 -8.61
C LEU A 77 -26.04 -5.41 -7.72
N LEU A 78 -25.57 -5.96 -6.61
CA LEU A 78 -26.37 -6.00 -5.41
C LEU A 78 -26.48 -4.54 -5.02
N PRO A 79 -27.62 -3.86 -5.25
CA PRO A 79 -28.03 -2.92 -4.23
C PRO A 79 -28.12 -3.77 -2.95
N ASN A 80 -27.08 -3.72 -2.12
CA ASN A 80 -27.27 -3.96 -0.70
C ASN A 80 -28.07 -2.77 -0.15
N THR A 81 -29.33 -2.72 -0.57
CA THR A 81 -30.47 -2.22 0.20
C THR A 81 -30.88 -3.27 1.25
N ILE A 82 -29.92 -4.06 1.73
CA ILE A 82 -29.90 -4.39 3.15
C ILE A 82 -29.77 -3.04 3.83
N ALA A 83 -30.86 -2.53 4.40
CA ALA A 83 -30.82 -1.29 5.15
C ALA A 83 -29.70 -1.39 6.19
N SER A 84 -28.83 -0.38 6.24
CA SER A 84 -27.68 -0.32 7.13
C SER A 84 -28.13 -0.06 8.57
N THR A 85 -28.85 -1.01 9.16
CA THR A 85 -29.17 -1.05 10.57
C THR A 85 -28.17 -1.97 11.24
N LEU A 86 -27.11 -1.37 11.78
CA LEU A 86 -26.40 -1.99 12.90
C LEU A 86 -27.43 -2.38 13.97
N ASN A 87 -27.23 -3.53 14.59
CA ASN A 87 -28.03 -3.85 15.76
C ASN A 87 -27.66 -2.89 16.93
N PRO A 88 -28.51 -2.73 17.96
CA PRO A 88 -28.26 -1.75 19.02
C PRO A 88 -26.94 -1.92 19.78
N LEU A 89 -26.38 -3.13 19.83
CA LEU A 89 -25.06 -3.39 20.43
C LEU A 89 -23.94 -2.91 19.50
N GLU A 90 -24.00 -3.25 18.21
CA GLU A 90 -23.03 -2.80 17.22
C GLU A 90 -23.00 -1.26 17.09
N GLN A 91 -24.16 -0.61 17.17
CA GLN A 91 -24.25 0.86 17.21
C GLN A 91 -23.64 1.42 18.49
N SER A 92 -23.93 0.82 19.66
CA SER A 92 -23.32 1.21 20.93
C SER A 92 -21.80 1.02 20.95
N ASP A 93 -21.28 -0.03 20.32
CA ASP A 93 -19.84 -0.30 20.19
C ASP A 93 -19.18 0.74 19.27
N LEU A 94 -19.84 1.12 18.17
CA LEU A 94 -19.37 2.20 17.29
C LEU A 94 -19.39 3.55 18.00
N ASP A 95 -20.47 3.91 18.69
CA ASP A 95 -20.58 5.19 19.41
C ASP A 95 -19.55 5.28 20.54
N SER A 96 -19.33 4.18 21.26
CA SER A 96 -18.26 4.02 22.25
C SER A 96 -16.89 4.22 21.62
N ALA A 97 -16.60 3.56 20.49
CA ALA A 97 -15.34 3.70 19.77
C ALA A 97 -15.10 5.13 19.28
N LEU A 98 -16.14 5.80 18.75
CA LEU A 98 -16.08 7.17 18.26
C LEU A 98 -15.85 8.20 19.39
N SER A 99 -16.29 7.91 20.62
CA SER A 99 -16.13 8.80 21.78
C SER A 99 -14.66 9.11 22.14
N HIS A 100 -13.71 8.28 21.70
CA HIS A 100 -12.28 8.49 21.93
C HIS A 100 -11.66 9.62 21.07
N PHE A 101 -12.35 10.11 20.04
CA PHE A 101 -11.78 11.00 19.03
C PHE A 101 -12.20 12.47 19.21
N VAL A 102 -11.46 13.19 20.06
CA VAL A 102 -11.63 14.64 20.23
C VAL A 102 -10.71 15.42 19.29
N TYR A 103 -11.30 16.16 18.36
CA TYR A 103 -10.60 17.05 17.43
C TYR A 103 -10.57 18.51 17.94
N PRO A 104 -9.56 19.32 17.54
CA PRO A 104 -9.53 20.75 17.87
C PRO A 104 -10.62 21.57 17.17
N ASN A 105 -11.07 21.15 15.98
CA ASN A 105 -12.16 21.80 15.25
C ASN A 105 -13.42 20.91 15.35
N PRO A 106 -14.58 21.46 15.76
CA PRO A 106 -15.81 20.67 15.92
C PRO A 106 -16.41 20.13 14.62
N VAL A 107 -15.95 20.56 13.43
CA VAL A 107 -16.39 19.96 12.14
C VAL A 107 -15.44 18.88 11.61
N ASP A 108 -14.33 18.62 12.30
CA ASP A 108 -13.50 17.45 12.02
C ASP A 108 -14.12 16.21 12.67
N SER A 109 -14.06 15.10 11.94
CA SER A 109 -14.45 13.77 12.41
C SER A 109 -13.39 12.74 12.05
N LEU A 110 -13.50 11.56 12.66
CA LEU A 110 -12.62 10.43 12.36
C LEU A 110 -12.68 10.08 10.85
N PRO A 111 -11.54 9.90 10.16
CA PRO A 111 -11.54 9.32 8.81
C PRO A 111 -12.31 8.01 8.76
N ASP A 112 -13.19 7.86 7.77
CA ASP A 112 -13.83 6.57 7.52
C ASP A 112 -12.84 5.62 6.83
N PHE A 113 -12.25 4.73 7.61
CA PHE A 113 -11.27 3.77 7.11
C PHE A 113 -11.92 2.63 6.33
N SER A 114 -13.24 2.44 6.43
CA SER A 114 -13.93 1.32 5.78
C SER A 114 -13.85 1.36 4.25
N TYR A 115 -13.60 2.52 3.65
CA TYR A 115 -13.38 2.69 2.20
C TYR A 115 -12.03 2.15 1.70
N ALA A 116 -11.18 1.59 2.57
CA ALA A 116 -9.94 0.94 2.18
C ALA A 116 -10.14 -0.47 1.63
N GLY A 117 -9.25 -0.89 0.74
CA GLY A 117 -9.22 -2.22 0.12
C GLY A 117 -9.95 -2.30 -1.23
N TYR A 118 -9.83 -3.48 -1.83
CA TYR A 118 -10.51 -3.90 -3.05
C TYR A 118 -12.00 -3.52 -3.03
N ARG A 119 -12.49 -2.87 -4.10
CA ARG A 119 -13.87 -2.39 -4.24
C ARG A 119 -14.36 -1.53 -3.04
N SER A 120 -13.45 -0.75 -2.47
CA SER A 120 -13.67 0.08 -1.27
C SER A 120 -14.10 -0.76 -0.05
N GLY A 121 -13.71 -2.03 0.04
CA GLY A 121 -14.15 -2.95 1.09
C GLY A 121 -15.60 -3.46 0.94
N ASN A 122 -16.33 -3.09 -0.13
CA ASN A 122 -17.74 -3.45 -0.29
C ASN A 122 -17.98 -4.94 -0.59
N VAL A 123 -16.98 -5.64 -1.12
CA VAL A 123 -17.02 -7.07 -1.48
C VAL A 123 -15.64 -7.71 -1.25
N PRO A 124 -15.57 -9.02 -0.95
CA PRO A 124 -14.29 -9.72 -0.78
C PRO A 124 -13.49 -9.79 -2.09
N ILE A 125 -12.20 -10.10 -1.98
CA ILE A 125 -11.38 -10.50 -3.14
C ILE A 125 -12.05 -11.73 -3.80
N PRO A 126 -12.27 -11.72 -5.13
CA PRO A 126 -13.00 -12.80 -5.79
C PRO A 126 -12.23 -14.13 -5.75
N SER A 127 -12.93 -15.23 -5.48
CA SER A 127 -12.46 -16.57 -5.90
C SER A 127 -12.78 -16.74 -7.38
N LEU A 128 -11.78 -17.06 -8.18
CA LEU A 128 -11.92 -17.29 -9.62
C LEU A 128 -11.56 -18.74 -9.93
N ASP A 129 -12.54 -19.63 -10.00
CA ASP A 129 -12.26 -21.08 -10.07
C ASP A 129 -11.83 -21.52 -11.48
N ASN A 130 -12.17 -20.75 -12.51
CA ASN A 130 -11.83 -21.03 -13.91
C ASN A 130 -10.37 -20.71 -14.23
N ILE A 131 -9.52 -21.74 -14.21
CA ILE A 131 -8.16 -21.69 -14.76
C ILE A 131 -8.23 -21.53 -16.29
N THR A 132 -7.56 -20.52 -16.84
CA THR A 132 -7.55 -20.22 -18.28
C THR A 132 -6.31 -20.77 -18.98
N MET A 133 -5.19 -20.83 -18.26
CA MET A 133 -3.93 -21.41 -18.72
C MET A 133 -3.18 -22.01 -17.53
N THR A 134 -2.51 -23.14 -17.75
CA THR A 134 -1.59 -23.74 -16.78
C THR A 134 -0.16 -23.60 -17.31
N ILE A 135 0.76 -23.20 -16.43
CA ILE A 135 2.20 -23.22 -16.66
C ILE A 135 2.80 -24.24 -15.69
N SER A 136 3.43 -25.28 -16.24
CA SER A 136 4.16 -26.30 -15.48
C SER A 136 5.62 -25.87 -15.25
N PRO A 137 6.29 -26.31 -14.16
CA PRO A 137 7.73 -26.18 -14.03
C PRO A 137 8.45 -27.01 -15.11
N THR A 138 9.66 -26.62 -15.49
CA THR A 138 10.48 -27.34 -16.48
C THR A 138 11.74 -27.88 -15.81
N ASN A 139 12.71 -27.00 -15.56
CA ASN A 139 13.83 -27.21 -14.68
C ASN A 139 14.18 -25.87 -14.01
N ASP A 140 14.97 -25.91 -12.94
CA ASP A 140 15.23 -24.75 -12.07
C ASP A 140 16.21 -23.71 -12.69
N GLU A 141 16.69 -23.95 -13.92
CA GLU A 141 17.69 -23.13 -14.63
C GLU A 141 17.15 -22.47 -15.92
N ASP A 142 15.99 -22.90 -16.44
CA ASP A 142 15.34 -22.27 -17.60
C ASP A 142 14.59 -20.99 -17.20
N ASP A 143 14.91 -19.86 -17.85
CA ASP A 143 14.20 -18.59 -17.62
C ASP A 143 12.77 -18.62 -18.16
N ARG A 144 11.79 -18.40 -17.28
CA ARG A 144 10.35 -18.43 -17.61
C ARG A 144 9.74 -17.04 -17.80
N THR A 145 10.52 -15.96 -17.71
CA THR A 145 10.01 -14.57 -17.67
C THR A 145 9.23 -14.19 -18.93
N ASP A 146 9.80 -14.49 -20.10
CA ASP A 146 9.21 -14.10 -21.38
C ASP A 146 8.03 -15.03 -21.76
N GLU A 147 8.02 -16.29 -21.29
CA GLU A 147 6.88 -17.21 -21.41
C GLU A 147 5.68 -16.73 -20.59
N ILE A 148 5.90 -16.36 -19.32
CA ILE A 148 4.84 -15.81 -18.45
C ILE A 148 4.29 -14.52 -19.04
N GLN A 149 5.15 -13.65 -19.59
CA GLN A 149 4.70 -12.44 -20.27
C GLN A 149 3.88 -12.77 -21.53
N ALA A 150 4.26 -13.78 -22.32
CA ALA A 150 3.50 -14.22 -23.49
C ALA A 150 2.15 -14.84 -23.10
N ALA A 151 2.08 -15.61 -22.01
CA ALA A 151 0.85 -16.13 -21.43
C ALA A 151 -0.13 -15.00 -21.06
N ILE A 152 0.37 -13.96 -20.37
CA ILE A 152 -0.42 -12.76 -20.03
C ILE A 152 -0.89 -12.03 -21.29
N ASP A 153 0.00 -11.84 -22.27
CA ASP A 153 -0.34 -11.17 -23.54
C ASP A 153 -1.37 -11.96 -24.37
N SER A 154 -1.44 -13.28 -24.23
CA SER A 154 -2.44 -14.13 -24.90
C SER A 154 -3.88 -13.86 -24.42
N LEU A 155 -4.07 -13.43 -23.17
CA LEU A 155 -5.38 -13.10 -22.61
C LEU A 155 -5.95 -11.79 -23.17
N ALA A 156 -5.09 -10.86 -23.60
CA ALA A 156 -5.41 -9.68 -24.43
C ALA A 156 -6.67 -8.85 -24.03
N GLY A 157 -6.99 -8.75 -22.73
CA GLY A 157 -8.15 -8.01 -22.21
C GLY A 157 -9.42 -8.84 -22.02
N ASN A 158 -9.31 -10.17 -22.09
CA ASN A 158 -10.27 -11.11 -21.52
C ASN A 158 -9.86 -11.44 -20.07
N PRO A 159 -10.81 -11.63 -19.15
CA PRO A 159 -10.50 -12.15 -17.82
C PRO A 159 -9.88 -13.55 -17.89
N GLY A 160 -8.89 -13.81 -17.05
CA GLY A 160 -8.30 -15.15 -16.95
C GLY A 160 -7.33 -15.34 -15.79
N VAL A 161 -7.27 -16.58 -15.33
CA VAL A 161 -6.29 -17.05 -14.34
C VAL A 161 -5.21 -17.83 -15.07
N ILE A 162 -3.96 -17.40 -14.90
CA ILE A 162 -2.77 -18.16 -15.28
C ILE A 162 -2.32 -18.89 -14.02
N PHE A 163 -2.54 -20.19 -14.01
CA PHE A 163 -2.20 -21.08 -12.92
C PHE A 163 -0.78 -21.63 -13.08
N PHE A 164 -0.03 -21.66 -11.98
CA PHE A 164 1.31 -22.21 -11.90
C PHE A 164 1.24 -23.46 -11.05
N GLU A 165 1.69 -24.59 -11.60
CA GLU A 165 1.79 -25.83 -10.82
C GLU A 165 2.86 -25.71 -9.73
N ALA A 166 2.84 -26.65 -8.78
CA ALA A 166 3.87 -26.77 -7.76
C ALA A 166 5.25 -27.03 -8.39
N GLY A 167 6.29 -26.33 -7.94
CA GLY A 167 7.64 -26.39 -8.50
C GLY A 167 8.36 -25.04 -8.54
N THR A 168 9.59 -25.05 -9.04
CA THR A 168 10.45 -23.87 -9.17
C THR A 168 10.36 -23.25 -10.57
N TYR A 169 10.38 -21.92 -10.65
CA TYR A 169 10.44 -21.15 -11.89
C TYR A 169 11.54 -20.09 -11.76
N LEU A 170 12.53 -20.10 -12.67
CA LEU A 170 13.59 -19.08 -12.70
C LEU A 170 13.13 -17.82 -13.44
N LEU A 171 13.32 -16.65 -12.82
CA LEU A 171 13.05 -15.33 -13.38
C LEU A 171 14.31 -14.47 -13.32
N SER A 172 15.18 -14.62 -14.31
CA SER A 172 16.52 -13.98 -14.43
C SER A 172 16.59 -12.86 -15.48
N SER A 173 15.64 -12.80 -16.42
CA SER A 173 15.58 -11.85 -17.52
C SER A 173 15.57 -10.39 -17.05
N ASN A 174 16.03 -9.46 -17.89
CA ASN A 174 15.97 -8.02 -17.62
C ASN A 174 14.54 -7.43 -17.76
N ASN A 175 13.59 -8.24 -18.24
CA ASN A 175 12.21 -7.81 -18.44
C ASN A 175 11.41 -7.86 -17.13
N SER A 176 10.51 -6.88 -16.94
CA SER A 176 9.41 -7.01 -15.97
C SER A 176 8.23 -7.73 -16.62
N ILE A 177 7.54 -8.54 -15.83
CA ILE A 177 6.25 -9.15 -16.13
C ILE A 177 5.16 -8.09 -15.86
N ARG A 178 4.28 -7.84 -16.82
CA ARG A 178 3.27 -6.76 -16.78
C ARG A 178 1.86 -7.33 -16.76
N LEU A 179 1.12 -7.02 -15.70
CA LEU A 179 -0.27 -7.45 -15.55
C LEU A 179 -1.20 -6.33 -16.06
N PRO A 180 -1.97 -6.57 -17.14
CA PRO A 180 -3.09 -5.72 -17.54
C PRO A 180 -4.32 -6.03 -16.68
N SER A 181 -5.44 -5.37 -16.96
CA SER A 181 -6.70 -5.64 -16.26
C SER A 181 -7.21 -7.07 -16.47
N PHE A 182 -7.91 -7.59 -15.46
CA PHE A 182 -8.58 -8.90 -15.46
C PHE A 182 -7.67 -10.14 -15.48
N VAL A 183 -6.35 -9.98 -15.28
CA VAL A 183 -5.39 -11.10 -15.26
C VAL A 183 -4.94 -11.41 -13.85
N VAL A 184 -5.05 -12.67 -13.45
CA VAL A 184 -4.59 -13.18 -12.16
C VAL A 184 -3.48 -14.21 -12.38
N LEU A 185 -2.35 -14.03 -11.69
CA LEU A 185 -1.30 -15.04 -11.59
C LEU A 185 -1.48 -15.80 -10.29
N ARG A 186 -1.70 -17.12 -10.35
CA ARG A 186 -2.00 -17.97 -9.19
C ARG A 186 -1.06 -19.16 -9.11
N GLY A 187 -0.37 -19.36 -8.00
CA GLY A 187 0.31 -20.62 -7.70
C GLY A 187 -0.53 -21.58 -6.87
N GLN A 188 0.08 -22.68 -6.42
CA GLN A 188 -0.62 -23.74 -5.70
C GLN A 188 -1.17 -23.26 -4.35
N SER A 189 -2.43 -23.60 -4.06
CA SER A 189 -3.16 -23.11 -2.88
C SER A 189 -2.75 -23.82 -1.58
N SER A 190 -1.53 -23.56 -1.11
CA SER A 190 -1.04 -23.96 0.22
C SER A 190 -0.37 -22.76 0.93
N THR A 191 -0.09 -22.92 2.22
CA THR A 191 0.54 -21.87 3.06
C THR A 191 1.74 -22.46 3.82
N PRO A 192 2.99 -22.19 3.40
CA PRO A 192 3.38 -21.47 2.19
C PRO A 192 2.99 -22.22 0.90
N SER A 193 2.95 -21.50 -0.21
CA SER A 193 2.72 -22.11 -1.53
C SER A 193 3.88 -23.04 -1.92
N THR A 194 3.57 -24.09 -2.66
CA THR A 194 4.57 -24.97 -3.30
C THR A 194 5.01 -24.48 -4.69
N THR A 195 4.49 -23.34 -5.16
CA THR A 195 4.96 -22.61 -6.34
C THR A 195 6.04 -21.60 -5.92
N LEU A 196 7.30 -21.86 -6.29
CA LEU A 196 8.46 -21.04 -5.97
C LEU A 196 8.96 -20.27 -7.20
N LEU A 197 8.97 -18.94 -7.11
CA LEU A 197 9.63 -18.05 -8.06
C LEU A 197 11.03 -17.72 -7.57
N ARG A 198 12.05 -18.30 -8.20
CA ARG A 198 13.47 -18.00 -7.97
C ARG A 198 13.86 -16.81 -8.83
N VAL A 199 14.21 -15.69 -8.22
CA VAL A 199 14.40 -14.41 -8.91
C VAL A 199 15.86 -14.01 -8.93
N SER A 200 16.40 -13.68 -10.11
CA SER A 200 17.79 -13.24 -10.26
C SER A 200 17.92 -12.18 -11.37
N GLY A 201 19.15 -11.86 -11.77
CA GLY A 201 19.44 -10.94 -12.86
C GLY A 201 19.46 -9.46 -12.47
N PRO A 202 19.33 -8.53 -13.45
CA PRO A 202 19.60 -7.11 -13.23
C PRO A 202 18.45 -6.36 -12.54
N PRO A 203 18.73 -5.17 -11.96
CA PRO A 203 17.76 -4.31 -11.28
C PRO A 203 16.55 -3.93 -12.15
N ARG A 204 15.34 -4.22 -11.65
CA ARG A 204 14.06 -3.98 -12.33
C ARG A 204 12.88 -4.05 -11.33
N ASN A 205 11.72 -3.57 -11.74
CA ASN A 205 10.47 -4.11 -11.16
C ASN A 205 10.32 -5.53 -11.72
N LEU A 206 10.08 -6.55 -10.89
CA LEU A 206 9.79 -7.90 -11.37
C LEU A 206 8.36 -7.96 -11.92
N PHE A 207 7.36 -7.68 -11.08
CA PHE A 207 5.96 -7.53 -11.47
C PHE A 207 5.57 -6.04 -11.52
N GLU A 208 4.98 -5.61 -12.64
CA GLU A 208 4.35 -4.30 -12.82
C GLU A 208 2.82 -4.50 -12.97
N ILE A 209 2.04 -4.21 -11.93
CA ILE A 209 0.56 -4.17 -12.01
C ILE A 209 0.18 -2.75 -12.45
N GLY A 210 -0.20 -2.59 -13.73
CA GLY A 210 -0.41 -1.28 -14.35
C GLY A 210 0.91 -0.54 -14.68
N ASP A 211 0.79 0.72 -15.12
CA ASP A 211 1.93 1.59 -15.46
C ASP A 211 2.50 2.30 -14.22
N PRO A 212 3.74 1.99 -13.76
CA PRO A 212 4.39 2.68 -12.64
C PRO A 212 4.58 4.18 -12.85
N LYS A 213 4.37 4.69 -14.06
CA LYS A 213 4.46 6.11 -14.46
C LYS A 213 3.11 6.73 -14.78
N ALA A 214 2.00 6.03 -14.50
CA ALA A 214 0.67 6.61 -14.58
C ALA A 214 0.60 7.92 -13.79
N SER A 215 -0.16 8.88 -14.28
CA SER A 215 -0.50 10.11 -13.57
C SER A 215 -1.85 10.63 -14.08
N GLY A 216 -2.63 11.23 -13.19
CA GLY A 216 -3.75 12.07 -13.58
C GLY A 216 -3.36 13.54 -13.61
N SER A 217 -4.26 14.39 -14.10
CA SER A 217 -4.03 15.84 -14.25
C SER A 217 -5.26 16.63 -13.82
N LEU A 218 -5.05 17.77 -13.17
CA LEU A 218 -6.11 18.76 -12.98
C LEU A 218 -6.61 19.25 -14.35
N ARG A 219 -7.91 19.50 -14.43
CA ARG A 219 -8.66 19.93 -15.62
C ARG A 219 -9.51 21.16 -15.30
N PRO A 220 -8.93 22.31 -14.92
CA PRO A 220 -9.71 23.51 -14.62
C PRO A 220 -10.61 23.96 -15.79
N GLU A 221 -10.27 23.59 -17.03
CA GLU A 221 -11.07 23.79 -18.23
C GLU A 221 -12.36 22.93 -18.29
N GLU A 222 -12.41 21.82 -17.55
CA GLU A 222 -13.57 20.93 -17.40
C GLU A 222 -14.37 21.18 -16.11
N GLY A 223 -13.96 22.19 -15.32
CA GLY A 223 -14.62 22.61 -14.09
C GLY A 223 -13.63 23.12 -13.05
N LYS A 224 -13.83 24.36 -12.57
CA LYS A 224 -13.14 24.89 -11.39
C LYS A 224 -14.06 25.85 -10.62
N SER A 225 -14.08 25.72 -9.30
CA SER A 225 -14.83 26.63 -8.42
C SER A 225 -14.13 26.78 -7.08
N ALA A 226 -14.10 27.99 -6.52
CA ALA A 226 -13.51 28.22 -5.20
C ALA A 226 -14.42 27.65 -4.11
N ILE A 227 -13.81 27.24 -2.99
CA ILE A 227 -14.54 26.73 -1.82
C ILE A 227 -15.15 27.92 -1.06
N ASN A 228 -16.47 27.90 -0.87
CA ASN A 228 -17.26 28.97 -0.27
C ASN A 228 -17.59 28.67 1.21
N GLN A 229 -16.56 28.36 2.00
CA GLN A 229 -16.63 28.11 3.44
C GLN A 229 -15.23 28.27 4.05
N ASP A 230 -15.11 28.76 5.29
CA ASP A 230 -13.81 29.01 5.92
C ASP A 230 -12.97 27.73 6.13
N TYR A 231 -13.65 26.60 6.31
CA TYR A 231 -13.03 25.32 6.66
C TYR A 231 -13.78 24.13 6.08
N VAL A 232 -13.05 23.12 5.58
CA VAL A 232 -13.56 21.80 5.19
C VAL A 232 -12.94 20.76 6.11
N GLY A 233 -13.76 20.03 6.87
CA GLY A 233 -13.31 19.11 7.90
C GLY A 233 -12.75 17.78 7.40
N VAL A 234 -11.95 17.14 8.25
CA VAL A 234 -11.69 15.70 8.16
C VAL A 234 -13.03 14.96 8.27
N GLY A 235 -13.23 13.96 7.41
CA GLY A 235 -14.50 13.25 7.30
C GLY A 235 -15.59 13.95 6.48
N ALA A 236 -15.35 15.15 5.96
CA ALA A 236 -16.32 15.81 5.07
C ALA A 236 -16.59 14.98 3.80
N GLN A 237 -17.87 14.88 3.42
CA GLN A 237 -18.34 14.28 2.17
C GLN A 237 -19.01 15.30 1.22
N PHE A 238 -19.00 16.59 1.58
CA PHE A 238 -19.51 17.66 0.73
C PHE A 238 -18.77 18.98 1.00
N VAL A 239 -18.94 19.93 0.08
CA VAL A 239 -18.49 21.32 0.23
C VAL A 239 -19.47 22.26 -0.47
N GLU A 240 -19.59 23.48 0.04
CA GLU A 240 -20.16 24.61 -0.70
C GLU A 240 -19.10 25.22 -1.64
N VAL A 241 -19.46 25.50 -2.88
CA VAL A 241 -18.62 26.25 -3.83
C VAL A 241 -19.30 27.53 -4.31
N GLU A 242 -18.55 28.45 -4.91
CA GLU A 242 -19.12 29.68 -5.50
C GLU A 242 -20.08 29.39 -6.67
N ASN A 243 -19.79 28.36 -7.46
CA ASN A 243 -20.55 27.98 -8.65
C ASN A 243 -20.31 26.50 -9.00
N ALA A 244 -21.33 25.65 -8.90
CA ALA A 244 -21.23 24.22 -9.25
C ALA A 244 -21.61 23.88 -10.71
N SER A 245 -22.09 24.85 -11.51
CA SER A 245 -22.71 24.60 -12.83
C SER A 245 -21.83 23.94 -13.91
N GLN A 246 -20.50 23.96 -13.74
CA GLN A 246 -19.57 23.28 -14.64
C GLN A 246 -19.42 21.79 -14.34
N PHE A 247 -19.75 21.37 -13.11
CA PHE A 247 -19.53 20.01 -12.63
C PHE A 247 -20.72 19.09 -12.93
N LYS A 248 -20.46 17.77 -12.88
CA LYS A 248 -21.46 16.73 -13.15
C LYS A 248 -21.31 15.57 -12.17
N VAL A 249 -22.43 14.94 -11.81
CA VAL A 249 -22.42 13.66 -11.07
C VAL A 249 -21.66 12.59 -11.90
N GLY A 250 -20.84 11.79 -11.23
CA GLY A 250 -19.89 10.84 -11.82
C GLY A 250 -18.58 11.46 -12.33
N GLN A 251 -18.38 12.77 -12.18
CA GLN A 251 -17.11 13.42 -12.54
C GLN A 251 -16.07 13.24 -11.44
N SER A 252 -14.85 12.83 -11.82
CA SER A 252 -13.70 12.87 -10.92
C SER A 252 -13.22 14.31 -10.71
N ILE A 253 -12.96 14.65 -9.45
CA ILE A 253 -12.46 15.95 -9.01
C ILE A 253 -11.23 15.76 -8.12
N ALA A 254 -10.44 16.82 -7.98
CA ALA A 254 -9.53 17.00 -6.87
C ALA A 254 -10.13 18.07 -5.94
N VAL A 255 -10.30 17.71 -4.67
CA VAL A 255 -10.39 18.70 -3.60
C VAL A 255 -8.97 19.24 -3.43
N HIS A 256 -8.75 20.47 -3.89
CA HIS A 256 -7.42 21.02 -4.17
C HIS A 256 -7.07 22.16 -3.21
N ARG A 257 -5.89 22.08 -2.62
CA ARG A 257 -5.21 23.23 -2.00
C ARG A 257 -3.74 23.26 -2.39
N LEU A 258 -3.12 24.43 -2.24
CA LEU A 258 -1.67 24.56 -2.29
C LEU A 258 -1.07 24.47 -0.88
N ALA A 259 0.15 23.95 -0.77
CA ALA A 259 1.02 24.18 0.36
C ALA A 259 1.54 25.62 0.27
N THR A 260 0.75 26.56 0.78
CA THR A 260 1.04 27.99 0.89
C THR A 260 2.14 28.27 1.92
N GLN A 261 2.70 29.48 1.90
CA GLN A 261 3.69 29.86 2.92
C GLN A 261 2.99 29.97 4.29
N SER A 262 1.80 30.56 4.35
CA SER A 262 0.99 30.63 5.58
C SER A 262 0.71 29.27 6.21
N TRP A 263 0.40 28.22 5.42
CA TRP A 263 0.20 26.88 5.97
C TRP A 263 1.52 26.23 6.41
N ILE A 264 2.61 26.40 5.67
CA ILE A 264 3.92 25.86 6.05
C ILE A 264 4.42 26.49 7.37
N ASP A 265 4.16 27.78 7.58
CA ASP A 265 4.45 28.51 8.83
C ASP A 265 3.54 28.03 9.97
N ALA A 266 2.22 27.95 9.75
CA ALA A 266 1.28 27.44 10.76
C ALA A 266 1.61 26.00 11.22
N MET A 267 2.19 25.18 10.34
CA MET A 267 2.65 23.83 10.66
C MET A 267 4.03 23.78 11.35
N ASN A 268 4.68 24.93 11.59
CA ASN A 268 6.03 25.10 12.12
C ASN A 268 7.14 24.46 11.25
N MET A 269 6.98 24.44 9.92
CA MET A 269 7.85 23.70 8.99
C MET A 269 8.69 24.56 8.04
N SER A 270 8.66 25.89 8.16
CA SER A 270 9.44 26.81 7.33
C SER A 270 10.91 26.96 7.73
N SER A 271 11.23 26.64 8.99
CA SER A 271 12.50 26.90 9.69
C SER A 271 13.43 25.68 9.82
N LEU A 272 13.17 24.59 9.10
CA LEU A 272 14.00 23.38 9.13
C LEU A 272 15.42 23.68 8.61
N VAL A 273 16.44 23.43 9.44
CA VAL A 273 17.86 23.65 9.11
C VAL A 273 18.72 22.47 9.59
N ARG A 274 19.65 22.02 8.75
CA ARG A 274 20.64 20.99 9.07
C ARG A 274 22.00 21.38 8.51
N ASN A 275 23.05 21.30 9.31
CA ASN A 275 24.42 21.63 8.93
C ASN A 275 24.53 23.02 8.24
N GLY A 276 23.79 24.01 8.75
CA GLY A 276 23.73 25.37 8.20
C GLY A 276 22.93 25.53 6.89
N LYS A 277 22.37 24.45 6.33
CA LYS A 277 21.55 24.48 5.11
C LYS A 277 20.06 24.39 5.46
N ARG A 278 19.24 25.16 4.76
CA ARG A 278 17.77 25.07 4.84
C ARG A 278 17.31 23.73 4.24
N GLU A 279 16.49 23.01 4.99
CA GLU A 279 15.82 21.79 4.56
C GLU A 279 14.34 22.11 4.25
N VAL A 280 13.70 21.35 3.36
CA VAL A 280 12.37 21.70 2.84
C VAL A 280 11.39 20.54 3.04
N TRP A 281 10.38 20.78 3.89
CA TRP A 281 9.25 19.87 4.08
C TRP A 281 8.42 19.76 2.80
N LEU A 282 7.65 20.79 2.50
CA LEU A 282 6.95 20.97 1.24
C LEU A 282 7.39 22.33 0.68
N ALA A 283 7.63 22.40 -0.63
CA ALA A 283 7.91 23.68 -1.27
C ALA A 283 6.61 24.49 -1.37
N PRO A 284 6.64 25.82 -1.20
CA PRO A 284 5.51 26.67 -1.49
C PRO A 284 4.90 26.37 -2.86
N ASN A 285 3.57 26.41 -2.97
CA ASN A 285 2.80 26.05 -4.15
C ASN A 285 2.84 24.55 -4.54
N THR A 286 3.30 23.66 -3.66
CA THR A 286 3.10 22.21 -3.86
C THR A 286 1.59 21.89 -3.78
N PRO A 287 0.97 21.27 -4.81
CA PRO A 287 -0.42 20.81 -4.71
C PRO A 287 -0.58 19.72 -3.66
N VAL A 288 -1.58 19.86 -2.78
CA VAL A 288 -2.09 18.82 -1.89
C VAL A 288 -3.51 18.51 -2.35
N ASN A 289 -3.67 17.36 -3.02
CA ASN A 289 -4.89 16.99 -3.72
C ASN A 289 -5.51 15.75 -3.07
N GLN A 290 -6.82 15.75 -2.87
CA GLN A 290 -7.60 14.55 -2.55
C GLN A 290 -8.52 14.25 -3.74
N GLU A 291 -8.26 13.16 -4.47
CA GLU A 291 -9.11 12.69 -5.57
C GLU A 291 -10.44 12.16 -5.03
N ARG A 292 -11.55 12.61 -5.60
CA ARG A 292 -12.92 12.24 -5.23
C ARG A 292 -13.81 12.15 -6.47
N GLU A 293 -14.96 11.50 -6.36
CA GLU A 293 -15.96 11.38 -7.42
C GLU A 293 -17.28 11.99 -6.96
N ILE A 294 -17.87 12.88 -7.77
CA ILE A 294 -19.10 13.58 -7.41
C ILE A 294 -20.28 12.60 -7.42
N VAL A 295 -20.97 12.46 -6.28
CA VAL A 295 -22.18 11.61 -6.16
C VAL A 295 -23.48 12.41 -6.21
N ALA A 296 -23.45 13.69 -5.83
CA ALA A 296 -24.60 14.59 -5.91
C ALA A 296 -24.15 16.06 -6.08
N ILE A 297 -25.04 16.85 -6.69
CA ILE A 297 -24.93 18.31 -6.77
C ILE A 297 -26.31 18.87 -6.40
N ASP A 298 -26.36 19.74 -5.39
CA ASP A 298 -27.58 20.43 -4.95
C ASP A 298 -27.31 21.94 -4.88
N GLY A 299 -27.82 22.68 -5.86
CA GLY A 299 -27.46 24.08 -6.07
C GLY A 299 -25.95 24.25 -6.25
N ASN A 300 -25.29 24.80 -5.22
CA ASN A 300 -23.85 25.03 -5.15
C ASN A 300 -23.10 24.07 -4.20
N ARG A 301 -23.81 23.11 -3.60
CA ARG A 301 -23.21 22.04 -2.82
C ARG A 301 -22.76 20.91 -3.75
N ILE A 302 -21.50 20.50 -3.62
CA ILE A 302 -20.95 19.32 -4.30
C ILE A 302 -20.69 18.25 -3.23
N SER A 303 -21.28 17.07 -3.41
CA SER A 303 -21.07 15.91 -2.54
C SER A 303 -20.30 14.81 -3.26
N TRP A 304 -19.48 14.05 -2.53
CA TRP A 304 -18.61 13.01 -3.07
C TRP A 304 -18.63 11.71 -2.25
N GLU A 305 -17.98 10.67 -2.78
CA GLU A 305 -18.10 9.29 -2.33
C GLU A 305 -17.30 8.96 -1.07
N VAL A 306 -16.00 9.30 -1.01
CA VAL A 306 -15.14 8.98 0.16
C VAL A 306 -14.96 10.18 1.09
N PRO A 307 -15.15 10.07 2.41
CA PRO A 307 -14.84 11.15 3.36
C PRO A 307 -13.40 11.68 3.23
N LEU A 308 -13.16 12.99 3.44
CA LEU A 308 -11.81 13.55 3.39
C LEU A 308 -10.93 13.03 4.53
N THR A 309 -9.63 12.93 4.27
CA THR A 309 -8.63 12.52 5.29
C THR A 309 -7.66 13.64 5.65
N ASP A 310 -7.54 14.67 4.82
CA ASP A 310 -6.91 15.95 5.15
C ASP A 310 -7.98 17.05 5.20
N SER A 311 -7.87 17.96 6.17
CA SER A 311 -8.75 19.13 6.27
C SER A 311 -8.21 20.30 5.44
N ILE A 312 -9.08 21.27 5.17
CA ILE A 312 -8.73 22.48 4.42
C ILE A 312 -9.19 23.69 5.21
N ASN A 313 -8.25 24.47 5.73
CA ASN A 313 -8.52 25.84 6.18
C ASN A 313 -8.28 26.78 4.98
N VAL A 314 -9.30 27.52 4.56
CA VAL A 314 -9.26 28.30 3.32
C VAL A 314 -8.39 29.54 3.45
N SER A 315 -8.39 30.22 4.61
CA SER A 315 -7.51 31.37 4.85
C SER A 315 -6.04 30.99 4.94
N LEU A 316 -5.70 29.87 5.60
CA LEU A 316 -4.35 29.31 5.54
C LEU A 316 -3.96 28.82 4.14
N SER A 317 -4.93 28.49 3.28
CA SER A 317 -4.70 28.19 1.87
C SER A 317 -4.60 29.45 0.99
N GLU A 318 -4.45 30.64 1.58
CA GLU A 318 -4.37 31.94 0.89
C GLU A 318 -5.55 32.15 -0.09
N ASN A 319 -6.73 31.61 0.26
CA ASN A 319 -7.95 31.57 -0.56
C ASN A 319 -7.79 30.88 -1.94
N THR A 320 -6.76 30.05 -2.12
CA THR A 320 -6.53 29.25 -3.36
C THR A 320 -7.28 27.91 -3.39
N ALA A 321 -7.88 27.52 -2.27
CA ALA A 321 -8.58 26.26 -2.12
C ALA A 321 -9.81 26.17 -3.04
N SER A 322 -9.90 25.10 -3.81
CA SER A 322 -10.92 24.95 -4.86
C SER A 322 -11.30 23.49 -5.10
N ILE A 323 -12.48 23.28 -5.66
CA ILE A 323 -12.81 22.05 -6.37
C ILE A 323 -12.36 22.25 -7.82
N VAL A 324 -11.61 21.27 -8.34
CA VAL A 324 -11.10 21.28 -9.72
C VAL A 324 -11.40 19.93 -10.35
N ALA A 325 -11.94 19.90 -11.56
CA ALA A 325 -12.12 18.65 -12.30
C ALA A 325 -10.77 17.94 -12.48
N TYR A 326 -10.79 16.61 -12.52
CA TYR A 326 -9.58 15.80 -12.51
C TYR A 326 -9.67 14.68 -13.54
N GLN A 327 -8.76 14.69 -14.50
CA GLN A 327 -8.57 13.52 -15.36
C GLN A 327 -7.76 12.49 -14.57
N ALA A 328 -8.45 11.48 -14.04
CA ALA A 328 -7.81 10.31 -13.43
C ALA A 328 -6.87 9.60 -14.43
N PRO A 329 -5.80 8.94 -13.94
CA PRO A 329 -4.96 8.07 -14.77
C PRO A 329 -5.79 6.93 -15.39
N ILE A 330 -5.28 6.33 -16.48
CA ILE A 330 -5.74 4.99 -16.87
C ILE A 330 -5.31 4.03 -15.77
N ARG A 331 -6.28 3.31 -15.18
CA ARG A 331 -6.01 2.31 -14.14
C ARG A 331 -6.23 0.88 -14.63
N VAL A 332 -5.27 0.01 -14.33
CA VAL A 332 -5.46 -1.45 -14.40
C VAL A 332 -6.40 -1.86 -13.26
N GLN A 333 -7.32 -2.78 -13.54
CA GLN A 333 -8.31 -3.25 -12.57
C GLN A 333 -8.46 -4.76 -12.59
N GLN A 334 -8.93 -5.34 -11.49
CA GLN A 334 -9.24 -6.78 -11.43
C GLN A 334 -8.02 -7.67 -11.71
N ALA A 335 -6.82 -7.22 -11.31
CA ALA A 335 -5.58 -7.96 -11.47
C ALA A 335 -5.07 -8.48 -10.11
N GLY A 336 -4.51 -9.68 -10.11
CA GLY A 336 -4.10 -10.37 -8.88
C GLY A 336 -2.77 -11.11 -9.01
N ILE A 337 -2.02 -11.19 -7.91
CA ILE A 337 -0.90 -12.13 -7.74
C ILE A 337 -1.15 -12.89 -6.45
N GLU A 338 -1.29 -14.21 -6.53
CA GLU A 338 -1.71 -15.01 -5.37
C GLU A 338 -1.06 -16.40 -5.27
N ASN A 339 -0.95 -16.90 -4.04
CA ASN A 339 -0.47 -18.24 -3.70
C ASN A 339 0.95 -18.56 -4.24
N MET A 340 1.98 -17.77 -3.89
CA MET A 340 3.36 -17.97 -4.38
C MET A 340 4.43 -17.66 -3.32
N VAL A 341 5.60 -18.28 -3.48
CA VAL A 341 6.83 -17.91 -2.76
C VAL A 341 7.77 -17.20 -3.72
N LEU A 342 8.32 -16.05 -3.33
CA LEU A 342 9.31 -15.30 -4.11
C LEU A 342 10.65 -15.25 -3.34
N THR A 343 11.73 -15.75 -3.95
CA THR A 343 13.07 -15.77 -3.33
C THR A 343 14.09 -15.16 -4.28
N GLN A 344 14.78 -14.10 -3.86
CA GLN A 344 15.91 -13.58 -4.64
C GLN A 344 17.18 -14.41 -4.44
N VAL A 345 17.87 -14.73 -5.54
CA VAL A 345 19.17 -15.41 -5.54
C VAL A 345 20.12 -14.69 -6.53
N PRO A 346 21.26 -14.13 -6.08
CA PRO A 346 21.68 -14.00 -4.68
C PRO A 346 20.77 -13.05 -3.88
N ASP A 347 20.80 -13.19 -2.55
CA ASP A 347 20.20 -12.23 -1.63
C ASP A 347 20.75 -10.81 -1.85
N SER A 348 19.89 -9.80 -1.66
CA SER A 348 20.25 -8.38 -1.67
C SER A 348 19.94 -7.64 -0.37
N SER A 349 19.38 -8.29 0.65
CA SER A 349 18.90 -7.69 1.89
C SER A 349 19.96 -6.83 2.61
N SER A 350 21.24 -7.25 2.54
CA SER A 350 22.38 -6.52 3.11
C SER A 350 22.87 -5.32 2.29
N LEU A 351 22.45 -5.16 1.03
CA LEU A 351 22.91 -4.07 0.17
C LEU A 351 22.36 -2.72 0.63
N VAL A 352 23.20 -1.68 0.54
CA VAL A 352 22.90 -0.32 1.00
C VAL A 352 21.62 0.22 0.35
N VAL A 353 20.71 0.77 1.16
CA VAL A 353 19.48 1.42 0.67
C VAL A 353 19.81 2.45 -0.41
N GLY A 354 19.13 2.34 -1.56
CA GLY A 354 19.40 3.16 -2.75
C GLY A 354 20.32 2.50 -3.78
N THR A 355 20.97 1.37 -3.46
CA THR A 355 21.57 0.49 -4.47
C THR A 355 20.46 -0.01 -5.41
N PRO A 356 20.58 0.14 -6.74
CA PRO A 356 19.61 -0.41 -7.68
C PRO A 356 19.53 -1.93 -7.55
N THR A 357 18.35 -2.46 -7.28
CA THR A 357 18.05 -3.89 -7.12
C THR A 357 16.71 -4.26 -7.77
N ILE A 358 16.27 -5.50 -7.57
CA ILE A 358 14.95 -5.96 -8.01
C ILE A 358 13.92 -5.54 -6.96
N LEU A 359 12.88 -4.82 -7.39
CA LEU A 359 11.66 -4.63 -6.60
C LEU A 359 10.64 -5.68 -7.04
N PRO A 360 10.22 -6.61 -6.17
CA PRO A 360 9.29 -7.69 -6.52
C PRO A 360 7.97 -7.20 -7.12
N ILE A 361 7.28 -6.27 -6.47
CA ILE A 361 5.95 -5.83 -6.92
C ILE A 361 5.85 -4.30 -6.97
N LYS A 362 5.60 -3.77 -8.16
CA LYS A 362 5.32 -2.35 -8.40
C LYS A 362 3.87 -2.19 -8.85
N ILE A 363 3.07 -1.48 -8.07
CA ILE A 363 1.65 -1.22 -8.37
C ILE A 363 1.52 0.23 -8.85
N GLY A 364 1.12 0.39 -10.11
CA GLY A 364 1.26 1.61 -10.89
C GLY A 364 -0.01 1.99 -11.62
N GLY A 365 -0.78 2.97 -11.13
CA GLY A 365 -2.08 3.28 -11.73
C GLY A 365 -2.95 2.02 -11.75
N ALA A 366 -3.32 1.54 -10.56
CA ALA A 366 -4.20 0.40 -10.41
C ALA A 366 -5.39 0.75 -9.50
N GLU A 367 -6.51 0.05 -9.69
CA GLU A 367 -7.77 0.22 -8.94
C GLU A 367 -8.50 -1.12 -8.84
N ASP A 368 -8.87 -1.56 -7.63
CA ASP A 368 -9.47 -2.88 -7.41
C ASP A 368 -8.57 -4.05 -7.87
N CYS A 369 -7.33 -4.06 -7.38
CA CYS A 369 -6.36 -5.14 -7.58
C CYS A 369 -5.87 -5.69 -6.23
N TRP A 370 -5.32 -6.90 -6.22
CA TRP A 370 -4.91 -7.56 -4.98
C TRP A 370 -3.58 -8.34 -5.06
N ILE A 371 -3.03 -8.60 -3.88
CA ILE A 371 -1.94 -9.55 -3.65
C ILE A 371 -2.37 -10.41 -2.45
N LYS A 372 -2.34 -11.75 -2.57
CA LYS A 372 -2.91 -12.65 -1.55
C LYS A 372 -2.05 -13.90 -1.34
N ASN A 373 -1.81 -14.30 -0.09
CA ASN A 373 -1.04 -15.52 0.22
C ASN A 373 0.34 -15.56 -0.48
N ILE A 374 1.15 -14.53 -0.24
CA ILE A 374 2.52 -14.42 -0.78
C ILE A 374 3.54 -14.52 0.35
N GLN A 375 4.52 -15.41 0.21
CA GLN A 375 5.72 -15.41 1.02
C GLN A 375 6.90 -14.83 0.23
N ILE A 376 7.74 -14.00 0.84
CA ILE A 376 8.83 -13.33 0.12
C ILE A 376 10.10 -13.14 0.95
N THR A 377 11.27 -13.39 0.34
CA THR A 377 12.59 -13.23 0.96
C THR A 377 13.67 -12.82 -0.05
N GLY A 378 14.79 -12.26 0.44
CA GLY A 378 15.99 -11.99 -0.37
C GLY A 378 16.12 -10.57 -0.98
N PHE A 379 15.14 -9.70 -0.79
CA PHE A 379 15.05 -8.38 -1.46
C PHE A 379 15.33 -7.20 -0.52
N ILE A 380 15.89 -6.09 -1.02
CA ILE A 380 15.98 -4.84 -0.23
C ILE A 380 14.57 -4.31 0.09
N GLU A 381 13.66 -4.27 -0.87
CA GLU A 381 12.29 -3.76 -0.74
C GLU A 381 11.33 -4.76 -1.42
N PHE A 382 10.06 -4.86 -1.00
CA PHE A 382 9.15 -5.89 -1.51
C PHE A 382 8.01 -5.34 -2.37
N SER A 383 7.32 -4.30 -1.91
CA SER A 383 6.17 -3.74 -2.61
C SER A 383 6.13 -2.21 -2.59
N TYR A 384 5.77 -1.61 -3.73
CA TYR A 384 5.55 -0.17 -3.82
C TYR A 384 4.26 0.13 -4.57
N LEU A 385 3.30 0.72 -3.85
CA LEU A 385 2.09 1.33 -4.38
C LEU A 385 2.34 2.80 -4.75
N THR A 386 2.11 3.19 -6.00
CA THR A 386 2.24 4.60 -6.43
C THR A 386 1.00 5.43 -6.11
N GLN A 387 1.18 6.75 -5.90
CA GLN A 387 0.11 7.72 -5.60
C GLN A 387 -1.14 7.68 -6.50
N PRO A 388 -1.04 7.48 -7.84
CA PRO A 388 -2.22 7.43 -8.72
C PRO A 388 -3.05 6.15 -8.59
N SER A 389 -2.67 5.21 -7.72
CA SER A 389 -3.36 3.93 -7.50
C SER A 389 -4.26 4.01 -6.27
N ARG A 390 -5.42 3.34 -6.29
CA ARG A 390 -6.35 3.28 -5.16
C ARG A 390 -6.98 1.90 -4.98
N ARG A 391 -7.61 1.61 -3.84
CA ARG A 391 -8.43 0.39 -3.62
C ARG A 391 -7.67 -0.91 -3.88
N ILE A 392 -6.53 -1.04 -3.22
CA ILE A 392 -5.61 -2.18 -3.36
C ILE A 392 -5.59 -2.97 -2.03
N THR A 393 -5.75 -4.30 -2.10
CA THR A 393 -5.62 -5.16 -0.93
C THR A 393 -4.37 -6.04 -1.00
N LEU A 394 -3.54 -6.00 0.04
CA LEU A 394 -2.50 -6.99 0.31
C LEU A 394 -2.97 -7.84 1.50
N SER A 395 -3.34 -9.10 1.29
CA SER A 395 -3.79 -9.97 2.38
C SER A 395 -2.91 -11.21 2.57
N ASP A 396 -2.81 -11.69 3.82
CA ASP A 396 -2.27 -13.00 4.16
C ASP A 396 -0.80 -13.21 3.68
N PHE A 397 0.06 -12.21 3.83
CA PHE A 397 1.43 -12.25 3.30
C PHE A 397 2.51 -12.38 4.38
N VAL A 398 3.64 -13.01 4.04
CA VAL A 398 4.79 -13.22 4.93
C VAL A 398 6.06 -12.66 4.29
N ILE A 399 6.65 -11.66 4.93
CA ILE A 399 7.98 -11.12 4.61
C ILE A 399 9.00 -11.80 5.52
N ILE A 400 10.07 -12.34 4.95
CA ILE A 400 11.19 -12.92 5.68
C ILE A 400 12.37 -11.94 5.66
N ARG A 401 12.98 -11.74 6.83
CA ARG A 401 14.13 -10.87 7.12
C ARG A 401 15.18 -11.65 7.93
N ASP A 402 15.64 -12.76 7.36
CA ASP A 402 16.66 -13.64 7.94
C ASP A 402 18.09 -13.12 7.74
N VAL A 403 18.36 -12.43 6.63
CA VAL A 403 19.65 -11.78 6.35
C VAL A 403 19.70 -10.36 6.95
N PRO A 404 20.82 -9.92 7.56
CA PRO A 404 20.98 -8.56 8.07
C PRO A 404 20.64 -7.51 7.03
N THR A 405 19.78 -6.56 7.39
CA THR A 405 19.49 -5.38 6.57
C THR A 405 20.67 -4.42 6.60
N SER A 406 20.89 -3.68 5.52
CA SER A 406 22.03 -2.74 5.44
C SER A 406 22.13 -1.78 6.63
N ASN A 407 23.38 -1.41 6.95
CA ASN A 407 23.75 -0.51 8.05
C ASN A 407 23.35 -1.01 9.48
N GLY A 408 22.94 -2.27 9.64
CA GLY A 408 22.67 -2.88 10.95
C GLY A 408 21.58 -2.17 11.75
N GLY A 409 20.61 -1.54 11.07
CA GLY A 409 19.56 -0.74 11.70
C GLY A 409 19.93 0.70 12.05
N THR A 410 21.13 1.17 11.66
CA THR A 410 21.57 2.55 11.89
C THR A 410 21.57 3.36 10.58
N GLY A 411 20.88 4.51 10.54
CA GLY A 411 20.82 5.35 9.34
C GLY A 411 19.65 5.03 8.39
N ALA A 412 19.92 4.91 7.09
CA ALA A 412 18.88 4.65 6.09
C ALA A 412 18.45 3.16 6.15
N LEU A 413 17.14 2.93 6.26
CA LEU A 413 16.52 1.60 6.34
C LEU A 413 15.66 1.34 5.11
N PRO A 414 15.52 0.07 4.67
CA PRO A 414 14.65 -0.29 3.56
C PRO A 414 13.17 0.00 3.85
N LEU A 415 12.40 0.26 2.78
CA LEU A 415 10.95 0.39 2.79
C LEU A 415 10.33 -0.92 2.26
N ASP A 416 9.95 -1.82 3.15
CA ASP A 416 9.47 -3.17 2.79
C ASP A 416 8.17 -3.08 1.97
N ILE A 417 7.21 -2.29 2.47
CA ILE A 417 5.98 -1.94 1.76
C ILE A 417 5.77 -0.42 1.80
N THR A 418 5.78 0.21 0.63
CA THR A 418 5.41 1.63 0.48
C THR A 418 3.97 1.79 0.01
N MET A 419 3.11 2.37 0.85
CA MET A 419 1.73 2.78 0.55
C MET A 419 1.71 4.23 0.06
N GLY A 420 2.02 4.46 -1.22
CA GLY A 420 1.94 5.80 -1.81
C GLY A 420 0.54 6.22 -2.26
N GLY A 421 -0.32 5.25 -2.59
CA GLY A 421 -1.70 5.45 -3.03
C GLY A 421 -2.70 5.69 -1.88
N SER A 422 -3.99 5.66 -2.22
CA SER A 422 -5.11 5.80 -1.28
C SER A 422 -5.98 4.55 -1.21
N GLN A 423 -6.87 4.45 -0.22
CA GLN A 423 -7.81 3.35 -0.07
C GLN A 423 -7.13 1.97 -0.08
N ALA A 424 -5.91 1.84 0.43
CA ALA A 424 -5.17 0.59 0.44
C ALA A 424 -5.31 -0.13 1.79
N LEU A 425 -5.50 -1.45 1.74
CA LEU A 425 -5.67 -2.33 2.90
C LEU A 425 -4.53 -3.36 2.94
N LEU A 426 -3.77 -3.39 4.03
CA LEU A 426 -2.89 -4.49 4.40
C LEU A 426 -3.59 -5.30 5.50
N LEU A 427 -3.89 -6.56 5.24
CA LEU A 427 -4.66 -7.43 6.13
C LEU A 427 -3.85 -8.67 6.49
N ARG A 428 -3.60 -8.89 7.78
CA ARG A 428 -2.86 -10.06 8.33
C ARG A 428 -1.46 -10.26 7.73
N GLY A 429 -0.75 -9.15 7.53
CA GLY A 429 0.66 -9.18 7.11
C GLY A 429 1.58 -9.68 8.22
N ARG A 430 2.68 -10.35 7.86
CA ARG A 430 3.68 -10.84 8.81
C ARG A 430 5.10 -10.46 8.38
N THR A 431 5.94 -10.09 9.35
CA THR A 431 7.41 -10.05 9.17
C THR A 431 8.04 -11.06 10.13
N LEU A 432 8.80 -12.01 9.58
CA LEU A 432 9.60 -12.97 10.34
C LEU A 432 11.07 -12.60 10.11
N GLY A 433 11.74 -12.04 11.12
CA GLY A 433 13.14 -11.63 10.96
C GLY A 433 14.09 -12.09 12.05
N ASN A 434 15.35 -11.70 11.90
CA ASN A 434 16.43 -11.92 12.87
C ASN A 434 16.72 -10.64 13.68
N GLN A 435 17.36 -10.80 14.85
CA GLN A 435 17.58 -9.70 15.81
C GLN A 435 18.39 -8.51 15.27
N ASN A 436 19.20 -8.75 14.23
CA ASN A 436 20.06 -7.75 13.57
C ASN A 436 19.43 -7.16 12.28
N THR A 437 18.13 -7.35 12.07
CA THR A 437 17.39 -6.74 10.96
C THR A 437 16.60 -5.51 11.39
N ALA A 438 16.34 -4.60 10.44
CA ALA A 438 15.67 -3.33 10.67
C ALA A 438 15.07 -2.81 9.36
N SER A 439 13.79 -2.49 9.37
CA SER A 439 13.10 -1.98 8.19
C SER A 439 11.87 -1.15 8.56
N TYR A 440 11.50 -0.25 7.66
CA TYR A 440 10.15 0.26 7.62
C TYR A 440 9.26 -0.83 7.00
N ILE A 441 8.73 -1.74 7.83
CA ILE A 441 7.89 -2.87 7.39
C ILE A 441 6.65 -2.39 6.64
N VAL A 442 6.11 -1.21 7.02
CA VAL A 442 5.10 -0.47 6.25
C VAL A 442 5.34 1.03 6.41
N SER A 443 5.31 1.76 5.29
CA SER A 443 5.36 3.24 5.26
C SER A 443 4.36 3.83 4.28
N THR A 444 3.70 4.92 4.65
CA THR A 444 3.00 5.77 3.67
C THR A 444 3.99 6.69 2.92
N GLY A 445 3.64 7.03 1.67
CA GLY A 445 4.43 7.91 0.81
C GLY A 445 4.24 9.41 1.08
N ARG A 446 5.09 10.24 0.44
CA ARG A 446 4.90 11.70 0.37
C ARG A 446 3.53 12.01 -0.25
N LEU A 447 2.72 12.86 0.39
CA LEU A 447 1.39 13.24 -0.10
C LEU A 447 0.50 12.02 -0.43
N ALA A 448 0.65 10.93 0.33
CA ALA A 448 -0.27 9.80 0.27
C ALA A 448 -1.56 10.16 1.02
N ALA A 449 -2.65 10.33 0.29
CA ALA A 449 -3.98 10.57 0.87
C ALA A 449 -4.58 9.24 1.36
N GLY A 450 -5.34 9.29 2.44
CA GLY A 450 -6.07 8.14 2.97
C GLY A 450 -7.46 7.97 2.35
N PRO A 451 -8.29 7.08 2.93
CA PRO A 451 -7.94 6.20 4.06
C PRO A 451 -6.96 5.11 3.64
N ASN A 452 -6.03 4.74 4.50
CA ASN A 452 -5.09 3.62 4.30
C ASN A 452 -5.04 2.81 5.59
N VAL A 453 -5.08 1.48 5.52
CA VAL A 453 -5.27 0.60 6.68
C VAL A 453 -4.20 -0.48 6.72
N VAL A 454 -3.64 -0.71 7.92
CA VAL A 454 -2.89 -1.91 8.28
C VAL A 454 -3.63 -2.58 9.44
N SER A 455 -4.17 -3.77 9.22
CA SER A 455 -4.93 -4.52 10.22
C SER A 455 -4.33 -5.91 10.45
N GLY A 456 -4.11 -6.26 11.73
CA GLY A 456 -3.63 -7.57 12.14
C GLY A 456 -2.17 -7.88 11.79
N TYR A 457 -1.29 -6.88 11.70
CA TYR A 457 0.10 -7.09 11.28
C TYR A 457 0.96 -7.63 12.43
N ILE A 458 1.72 -8.71 12.21
CA ILE A 458 2.61 -9.30 13.23
C ILE A 458 4.06 -9.27 12.75
N ALA A 459 4.93 -8.53 13.42
CA ALA A 459 6.37 -8.51 13.15
C ALA A 459 7.18 -9.04 14.34
N THR A 460 7.93 -10.11 14.10
CA THR A 460 8.84 -10.71 15.08
C THR A 460 10.30 -10.46 14.67
N GLY A 461 11.25 -11.06 15.40
CA GLY A 461 12.69 -10.94 15.12
C GLY A 461 13.37 -9.72 15.71
N SER A 462 12.87 -8.52 15.44
CA SER A 462 13.55 -7.25 15.75
C SER A 462 12.64 -6.13 16.25
N ALA A 463 13.14 -5.35 17.22
CA ALA A 463 12.54 -4.11 17.71
C ALA A 463 12.68 -2.94 16.72
N HIS A 464 13.37 -3.15 15.60
CA HIS A 464 13.59 -2.16 14.54
C HIS A 464 12.71 -2.40 13.29
N HIS A 465 11.76 -3.34 13.36
CA HIS A 465 10.67 -3.44 12.39
C HIS A 465 9.57 -2.43 12.73
N MET A 466 9.45 -1.37 11.93
CA MET A 466 8.58 -0.22 12.23
C MET A 466 7.50 0.06 11.19
N ILE A 467 6.28 0.32 11.65
CA ILE A 467 5.19 0.90 10.86
C ILE A 467 5.25 2.42 11.05
N GLU A 468 5.63 3.16 10.01
CA GLU A 468 5.87 4.61 10.11
C GLU A 468 5.70 5.32 8.76
N PRO A 469 4.80 6.31 8.65
CA PRO A 469 4.77 7.27 7.54
C PRO A 469 6.14 7.87 7.22
N HIS A 470 6.57 7.78 5.96
CA HIS A 470 7.99 8.01 5.66
C HIS A 470 8.39 9.49 5.65
N GLN A 471 7.62 10.36 4.99
CA GLN A 471 7.97 11.78 4.85
C GLN A 471 6.80 12.62 4.30
N ARG A 472 6.82 13.93 4.57
CA ARG A 472 6.14 14.95 3.75
C ARG A 472 4.63 14.72 3.55
N TRP A 473 3.92 14.73 4.67
CA TRP A 473 2.45 14.84 4.77
C TRP A 473 1.66 13.76 4.03
N SER A 474 1.56 12.57 4.62
CA SER A 474 0.41 11.67 4.37
C SER A 474 -0.75 12.00 5.30
N THR A 475 -1.95 11.51 4.99
CA THR A 475 -3.11 11.62 5.91
C THR A 475 -3.96 10.36 5.94
N GLY A 476 -4.75 10.18 7.01
CA GLY A 476 -5.73 9.09 7.11
C GLY A 476 -5.10 7.70 7.06
N PHE A 477 -4.18 7.40 7.99
CA PHE A 477 -3.56 6.08 8.12
C PHE A 477 -3.96 5.41 9.44
N LEU A 478 -4.65 4.27 9.35
CA LEU A 478 -4.99 3.42 10.50
C LEU A 478 -3.98 2.27 10.59
N VAL A 479 -3.45 2.07 11.80
CA VAL A 479 -2.74 0.85 12.19
C VAL A 479 -3.52 0.23 13.33
N GLU A 480 -4.05 -0.97 13.13
CA GLU A 480 -4.86 -1.66 14.12
C GLU A 480 -4.48 -3.13 14.34
N ASN A 481 -4.79 -3.68 15.52
CA ASN A 481 -4.57 -5.08 15.89
C ASN A 481 -3.15 -5.60 15.62
N SER A 482 -2.17 -4.68 15.62
CA SER A 482 -0.82 -4.92 15.12
C SER A 482 0.19 -5.03 16.26
N HIS A 483 1.14 -5.94 16.08
CA HIS A 483 2.06 -6.44 17.09
C HIS A 483 3.48 -6.45 16.51
N VAL A 484 4.23 -5.36 16.73
CA VAL A 484 5.44 -5.05 15.94
C VAL A 484 6.58 -4.45 16.78
N GLY A 485 7.74 -4.19 16.16
CA GLY A 485 8.83 -3.47 16.80
C GLY A 485 8.43 -2.05 17.20
N GLN A 486 7.99 -1.22 16.26
CA GLN A 486 7.57 0.17 16.53
C GLN A 486 6.38 0.61 15.68
N ILE A 487 5.55 1.52 16.20
CA ILE A 487 4.55 2.26 15.41
C ILE A 487 4.73 3.76 15.69
N ASN A 488 4.92 4.57 14.65
CA ASN A 488 5.34 5.96 14.80
C ASN A 488 4.54 6.91 13.89
N LEU A 489 3.61 7.69 14.47
CA LEU A 489 2.90 8.80 13.82
C LEU A 489 3.52 10.13 14.30
N LYS A 490 4.57 10.61 13.62
CA LYS A 490 5.44 11.66 14.18
C LYS A 490 5.97 12.70 13.18
N ASN A 491 6.54 13.77 13.73
CA ASN A 491 7.41 14.69 13.00
C ASN A 491 8.80 14.05 12.83
N ARG A 492 9.27 13.92 11.59
CA ARG A 492 10.61 13.43 11.25
C ARG A 492 11.61 14.58 11.01
N GLY A 493 11.16 15.83 11.13
CA GLY A 493 11.98 17.03 11.19
C GLY A 493 12.99 17.13 10.05
N ILE A 494 14.26 17.29 10.40
CA ILE A 494 15.38 17.46 9.47
C ILE A 494 15.97 16.16 8.90
N MET A 495 15.30 15.00 9.09
CA MET A 495 15.67 13.76 8.39
C MET A 495 15.56 13.92 6.87
N GLY A 496 16.35 13.15 6.11
CA GLY A 496 16.37 13.19 4.65
C GLY A 496 16.82 14.56 4.13
N THR A 497 15.92 15.28 3.46
CA THR A 497 16.10 16.69 3.04
C THR A 497 15.01 17.61 3.61
N GLY A 498 14.58 17.31 4.84
CA GLY A 498 13.40 17.89 5.48
C GLY A 498 12.18 16.98 5.29
N HIS A 499 12.12 15.88 6.04
CA HIS A 499 10.94 15.00 6.06
C HIS A 499 9.75 15.66 6.76
N GLY A 500 9.99 16.53 7.75
CA GLY A 500 8.99 17.30 8.49
C GLY A 500 7.88 16.44 9.09
N TRP A 501 6.66 17.00 9.21
CA TRP A 501 5.48 16.22 9.55
C TRP A 501 5.24 15.12 8.51
N ALA A 502 5.34 13.86 8.94
CA ALA A 502 5.11 12.72 8.06
C ALA A 502 3.62 12.39 7.91
N ILE A 503 2.81 12.70 8.93
CA ILE A 503 1.37 12.40 8.94
C ILE A 503 0.54 13.37 9.80
N GLY A 504 -0.68 13.62 9.33
CA GLY A 504 -1.83 14.06 10.14
C GLY A 504 -3.01 13.09 10.04
N ASN A 505 -3.94 13.14 10.99
CA ASN A 505 -5.18 12.33 10.99
C ASN A 505 -4.93 10.81 10.88
N GLY A 506 -3.83 10.32 11.47
CA GLY A 506 -3.53 8.90 11.62
C GLY A 506 -3.97 8.35 12.98
N VAL A 507 -4.22 7.05 13.05
CA VAL A 507 -4.76 6.36 14.23
C VAL A 507 -3.96 5.08 14.51
N ILE A 508 -3.59 4.87 15.78
CA ILE A 508 -3.14 3.58 16.30
C ILE A 508 -4.25 3.02 17.20
N TRP A 509 -4.76 1.83 16.91
CA TRP A 509 -5.91 1.21 17.59
C TRP A 509 -5.59 -0.23 18.03
N SER A 510 -5.83 -0.60 19.29
CA SER A 510 -5.63 -1.98 19.80
C SER A 510 -4.29 -2.63 19.39
N CYS A 511 -3.19 -1.87 19.41
CA CYS A 511 -1.86 -2.33 19.02
C CYS A 511 -0.92 -2.52 20.21
N SER A 512 0.09 -3.38 20.03
CA SER A 512 1.25 -3.41 20.93
C SER A 512 2.56 -3.28 20.16
N ALA A 513 3.51 -2.54 20.71
CA ALA A 513 4.84 -2.42 20.11
C ALA A 513 5.91 -2.15 21.17
N THR A 514 7.18 -2.39 20.86
CA THR A 514 8.27 -1.97 21.77
C THR A 514 8.48 -0.47 21.82
N LYS A 515 7.84 0.29 20.90
CA LYS A 515 7.77 1.75 20.92
C LYS A 515 6.54 2.26 20.17
N LEU A 516 5.81 3.21 20.77
CA LEU A 516 4.65 3.91 20.20
C LEU A 516 4.86 5.42 20.25
N THR A 517 5.25 6.04 19.13
CA THR A 517 5.35 7.50 19.05
C THR A 517 4.09 8.08 18.40
N VAL A 518 3.34 8.93 19.09
CA VAL A 518 2.25 9.72 18.50
C VAL A 518 2.44 11.19 18.84
N GLN A 519 2.55 12.03 17.80
CA GLN A 519 2.70 13.48 17.91
C GLN A 519 1.63 14.16 17.04
N ASN A 520 1.13 15.31 17.49
CA ASN A 520 0.10 16.07 16.80
C ASN A 520 0.72 17.21 15.98
N PRO A 521 0.48 17.28 14.66
CA PRO A 521 0.75 18.50 13.89
C PRO A 521 -0.09 19.67 14.41
N PRO A 522 0.33 20.94 14.25
CA PRO A 522 -0.41 22.08 14.81
C PRO A 522 -1.87 22.19 14.36
N MET A 523 -2.17 21.77 13.11
CA MET A 523 -3.49 21.87 12.48
C MET A 523 -4.19 20.51 12.29
N SER A 524 -3.76 19.45 12.98
CA SER A 524 -4.29 18.08 12.78
C SER A 524 -4.08 17.22 14.03
N ARG A 525 -4.85 16.13 14.17
CA ARG A 525 -4.78 15.24 15.33
C ARG A 525 -4.40 13.83 14.91
N ASN A 526 -3.37 13.26 15.52
CA ASN A 526 -3.07 11.83 15.45
C ASN A 526 -3.53 11.18 16.77
N PHE A 527 -4.00 9.93 16.71
CA PHE A 527 -4.62 9.26 17.86
C PHE A 527 -3.91 7.96 18.24
N LYS A 528 -4.01 7.63 19.52
CA LYS A 528 -3.66 6.33 20.09
C LYS A 528 -4.79 5.89 21.00
N VAL A 529 -5.45 4.78 20.68
CA VAL A 529 -6.55 4.20 21.46
C VAL A 529 -6.23 2.73 21.73
N ASN A 530 -6.54 2.26 22.95
CA ASN A 530 -6.37 0.86 23.40
C ASN A 530 -4.98 0.23 23.10
N SER A 531 -3.93 1.03 22.98
CA SER A 531 -2.61 0.60 22.50
C SER A 531 -1.49 0.83 23.51
N GLN A 532 -0.64 -0.19 23.70
CA GLN A 532 0.35 -0.28 24.78
C GLN A 532 1.79 -0.50 24.27
N GLU A 533 2.77 0.04 25.00
CA GLU A 533 4.17 -0.30 24.80
C GLU A 533 4.52 -1.58 25.59
N VAL A 534 5.28 -2.49 24.98
CA VAL A 534 5.66 -3.78 25.58
C VAL A 534 7.18 -3.95 25.61
N ALA A 535 7.71 -4.56 26.68
CA ALA A 535 9.16 -4.64 26.91
C ALA A 535 9.93 -5.45 25.83
N ASN A 536 9.29 -6.44 25.23
CA ASN A 536 9.81 -7.16 24.06
C ASN A 536 8.65 -7.74 23.23
N PHE A 537 8.93 -8.03 21.95
CA PHE A 537 8.00 -8.70 21.02
C PHE A 537 8.19 -10.23 21.00
N GLN A 538 9.25 -10.77 21.63
CA GLN A 538 9.61 -12.20 21.51
C GLN A 538 8.62 -13.13 22.20
N ASN A 539 7.99 -12.68 23.28
CA ASN A 539 7.01 -13.47 24.03
C ASN A 539 5.55 -13.20 23.62
N PHE A 540 5.31 -12.51 22.49
CA PHE A 540 3.94 -12.22 22.06
C PHE A 540 3.22 -13.48 21.57
N ARG A 541 2.23 -13.93 22.35
CA ARG A 541 1.21 -14.89 21.90
C ARG A 541 -0.01 -14.09 21.42
N PRO A 542 -0.49 -14.28 20.18
CA PRO A 542 -1.76 -13.73 19.74
C PRO A 542 -2.88 -14.12 20.71
N ILE A 543 -3.62 -13.14 21.22
CA ILE A 543 -4.81 -13.40 22.02
C ILE A 543 -5.83 -14.04 21.07
N ALA A 544 -6.30 -15.25 21.38
CA ALA A 544 -7.14 -16.06 20.49
C ALA A 544 -8.59 -15.55 20.35
N GLN A 545 -8.95 -14.49 21.07
CA GLN A 545 -10.23 -13.82 20.99
C GLN A 545 -10.00 -12.34 20.71
N ALA A 546 -10.18 -11.95 19.45
CA ALA A 546 -10.57 -10.58 19.15
C ALA A 546 -12.04 -10.43 19.58
N GLN A 547 -12.31 -9.49 20.48
CA GLN A 547 -13.68 -9.03 20.73
C GLN A 547 -14.13 -8.15 19.55
N PRO A 548 -15.44 -8.01 19.27
CA PRO A 548 -15.93 -7.16 18.18
C PRO A 548 -15.46 -5.69 18.26
N LEU A 549 -15.16 -5.19 19.47
CA LEU A 549 -14.59 -3.87 19.75
C LEU A 549 -13.12 -3.69 19.29
N ASP A 550 -12.42 -4.75 18.87
CA ASP A 550 -10.97 -4.70 18.64
C ASP A 550 -10.58 -4.11 17.28
N SER A 551 -11.45 -4.08 16.27
CA SER A 551 -11.15 -3.52 14.94
C SER A 551 -12.03 -2.30 14.62
N LEU A 552 -11.42 -1.12 14.60
CA LEU A 552 -12.06 0.12 14.17
C LEU A 552 -12.45 0.07 12.69
N TYR A 553 -11.61 -0.54 11.86
CA TYR A 553 -11.90 -0.77 10.44
C TYR A 553 -13.13 -1.68 10.27
N GLN A 554 -13.23 -2.78 11.03
CA GLN A 554 -14.38 -3.68 10.98
C GLN A 554 -15.66 -3.03 11.53
N LEU A 555 -15.57 -2.22 12.59
CA LEU A 555 -16.73 -1.47 13.12
C LEU A 555 -17.28 -0.48 12.07
N GLN A 556 -16.41 0.38 11.50
CA GLN A 556 -16.80 1.30 10.44
C GLN A 556 -17.33 0.57 9.19
N LEU A 557 -16.72 -0.56 8.82
CA LEU A 557 -17.17 -1.37 7.69
C LEU A 557 -18.53 -2.02 7.94
N SER A 558 -18.74 -2.59 9.13
CA SER A 558 -20.02 -3.16 9.54
C SER A 558 -21.13 -2.11 9.54
N ALA A 559 -20.82 -0.88 9.97
CA ALA A 559 -21.75 0.25 9.91
C ALA A 559 -22.18 0.57 8.47
N ARG A 560 -21.23 0.55 7.53
CA ARG A 560 -21.46 0.95 6.13
C ARG A 560 -22.07 -0.13 5.25
N ILE A 561 -21.73 -1.41 5.44
CA ILE A 561 -22.19 -2.52 4.57
C ILE A 561 -22.90 -3.67 5.28
N GLY A 562 -23.07 -3.59 6.61
CA GLY A 562 -23.64 -4.64 7.45
C GLY A 562 -22.59 -5.65 7.93
N ALA A 563 -22.69 -6.08 9.18
CA ALA A 563 -21.70 -6.96 9.83
C ALA A 563 -21.46 -8.29 9.08
N ALA A 564 -22.50 -8.90 8.53
CA ALA A 564 -22.38 -10.15 7.75
C ALA A 564 -21.55 -9.97 6.46
N ALA A 565 -21.72 -8.85 5.75
CA ALA A 565 -20.93 -8.55 4.55
C ALA A 565 -19.50 -8.14 4.92
N ALA A 566 -19.33 -7.37 6.00
CA ALA A 566 -18.03 -6.99 6.53
C ALA A 566 -17.20 -8.25 6.91
N ALA A 567 -17.81 -9.24 7.56
CA ALA A 567 -17.14 -10.49 7.94
C ALA A 567 -16.55 -11.26 6.75
N LEU A 568 -17.13 -11.18 5.55
CA LEU A 568 -16.59 -11.82 4.34
C LEU A 568 -15.22 -11.25 3.95
N ILE A 569 -14.94 -9.97 4.23
CA ILE A 569 -13.64 -9.32 3.95
C ILE A 569 -12.53 -9.94 4.80
N PHE A 570 -12.86 -10.43 6.00
CA PHE A 570 -11.90 -10.98 6.96
C PHE A 570 -11.72 -12.50 6.86
N GLN A 571 -12.38 -13.21 5.94
CA GLN A 571 -12.15 -14.64 5.75
C GLN A 571 -10.69 -14.95 5.37
N THR A 572 -10.19 -16.12 5.79
CA THR A 572 -8.83 -16.60 5.49
C THR A 572 -8.86 -17.68 4.41
N ALA A 573 -7.71 -17.95 3.79
CA ALA A 573 -7.58 -19.06 2.83
C ALA A 573 -7.93 -20.41 3.48
N ASP A 574 -7.49 -20.66 4.72
CA ASP A 574 -7.72 -21.91 5.44
C ASP A 574 -9.21 -22.14 5.78
N THR A 575 -9.99 -21.08 5.98
CA THR A 575 -11.45 -21.20 6.19
C THR A 575 -12.23 -21.55 4.92
N LEU A 576 -11.68 -21.27 3.73
CA LEU A 576 -12.29 -21.66 2.45
C LEU A 576 -11.94 -23.10 2.07
N LEU A 577 -10.74 -23.57 2.43
CA LEU A 577 -10.30 -24.96 2.18
C LEU A 577 -11.02 -26.01 3.03
N ASN A 578 -11.59 -25.62 4.18
CA ASN A 578 -12.29 -26.51 5.11
C ASN A 578 -13.82 -26.41 5.05
N GLN A 579 -14.39 -25.66 4.11
CA GLN A 579 -15.83 -25.70 3.84
C GLN A 579 -16.16 -26.97 3.04
N PRO A 580 -17.07 -27.85 3.51
CA PRO A 580 -17.55 -28.95 2.67
C PRO A 580 -18.26 -28.38 1.44
N ALA A 581 -18.06 -29.01 0.28
CA ALA A 581 -18.60 -28.55 -1.01
C ALA A 581 -20.12 -28.79 -1.16
N ASN A 582 -20.91 -28.27 -0.23
CA ASN A 582 -22.38 -28.25 -0.27
C ASN A 582 -22.88 -26.84 -0.62
N GLY A 583 -22.77 -26.52 -1.91
CA GLY A 583 -23.17 -25.26 -2.52
C GLY A 583 -24.32 -25.39 -3.53
N SER A 584 -25.22 -26.36 -3.39
CA SER A 584 -26.48 -26.32 -4.14
C SER A 584 -27.34 -25.17 -3.59
N MET A 585 -27.31 -24.03 -4.27
CA MET A 585 -28.33 -23.00 -4.07
C MET A 585 -29.70 -23.61 -4.37
N HIS A 586 -30.45 -23.98 -3.33
CA HIS A 586 -31.87 -24.27 -3.44
C HIS A 586 -32.60 -22.98 -3.80
N MET A 587 -32.83 -22.79 -5.10
CA MET A 587 -33.83 -21.88 -5.62
C MET A 587 -35.14 -22.11 -4.88
N VAL A 588 -35.70 -21.05 -4.29
CA VAL A 588 -37.00 -21.09 -3.61
C VAL A 588 -38.08 -21.39 -4.65
N GLN A 589 -38.52 -22.64 -4.73
CA GLN A 589 -39.72 -23.01 -5.46
C GLN A 589 -40.94 -22.82 -4.56
N HIS A 590 -41.81 -21.88 -4.94
CA HIS A 590 -43.16 -21.79 -4.43
C HIS A 590 -44.00 -22.98 -4.92
N THR A 591 -44.41 -23.88 -4.04
CA THR A 591 -45.59 -24.75 -4.24
C THR A 591 -46.25 -25.13 -2.92
N VAL A 592 -47.44 -24.56 -2.70
CA VAL A 592 -48.71 -25.13 -2.20
C VAL A 592 -48.68 -26.21 -1.10
N ASP A 593 -49.51 -25.97 -0.07
CA ASP A 593 -49.81 -26.89 1.05
C ASP A 593 -50.34 -28.28 0.62
N VAL A 594 -49.82 -29.33 1.25
CA VAL A 594 -50.60 -30.54 1.61
C VAL A 594 -50.16 -30.99 3.01
N VAL A 595 -51.15 -31.33 3.85
CA VAL A 595 -50.99 -31.80 5.23
C VAL A 595 -51.12 -33.33 5.25
N ASP A 596 -50.23 -34.07 5.95
CA ASP A 596 -50.64 -35.04 6.99
C ASP A 596 -49.53 -35.90 7.63
N ALA A 597 -49.80 -36.28 8.89
CA ALA A 597 -49.38 -37.47 9.65
C ALA A 597 -47.92 -37.72 10.11
N LEU A 598 -47.81 -37.85 11.45
CA LEU A 598 -46.74 -38.38 12.33
C LEU A 598 -46.93 -39.92 12.58
N PRO A 599 -46.19 -40.64 13.47
CA PRO A 599 -44.78 -40.58 13.98
C PRO A 599 -44.09 -42.01 14.07
N VAL A 600 -43.06 -42.15 14.94
CA VAL A 600 -42.50 -43.40 15.59
C VAL A 600 -41.30 -44.05 14.84
N SER A 601 -40.18 -44.53 15.44
CA SER A 601 -39.76 -44.81 16.86
C SER A 601 -38.24 -44.60 17.12
N GLU A 602 -37.87 -44.52 18.41
CA GLU A 602 -36.51 -44.55 18.98
C GLU A 602 -35.81 -45.93 18.91
N ILE A 603 -34.46 -45.98 18.97
CA ILE A 603 -33.68 -47.08 19.59
C ILE A 603 -32.42 -46.50 20.30
N HIS A 604 -32.15 -46.98 21.53
CA HIS A 604 -30.98 -46.68 22.36
C HIS A 604 -29.93 -47.82 22.34
N ALA A 605 -28.63 -47.48 22.43
CA ALA A 605 -27.52 -48.21 23.09
C ALA A 605 -26.19 -47.47 22.78
N SER A 606 -25.32 -46.95 23.66
CA SER A 606 -24.77 -47.30 25.00
C SER A 606 -23.36 -47.92 24.96
N ALA A 607 -22.36 -47.11 25.34
CA ALA A 607 -21.08 -47.48 25.99
C ALA A 607 -20.07 -48.37 25.20
N GLU A 608 -18.76 -48.43 25.50
CA GLU A 608 -17.98 -47.89 26.63
C GLU A 608 -16.49 -47.71 26.23
N SER A 609 -15.68 -46.99 27.03
CA SER A 609 -14.22 -46.90 26.88
C SER A 609 -13.49 -47.86 27.83
N PRO A 610 -12.18 -48.11 27.63
CA PRO A 610 -11.29 -48.08 28.80
C PRO A 610 -9.86 -47.57 28.56
N ALA A 611 -9.28 -47.04 29.64
CA ALA A 611 -7.86 -46.82 29.92
C ALA A 611 -7.73 -46.57 31.45
N PRO A 612 -6.53 -46.47 32.06
CA PRO A 612 -5.23 -47.10 31.79
C PRO A 612 -4.71 -47.87 33.04
N GLN A 613 -3.49 -48.44 33.00
CA GLN A 613 -2.55 -48.77 34.12
C GLN A 613 -1.44 -49.74 33.62
N ASP A 614 -0.18 -49.81 34.10
CA ASP A 614 0.61 -48.95 35.01
C ASP A 614 2.13 -49.27 34.89
N ALA A 615 3.00 -48.45 35.51
CA ALA A 615 4.40 -48.75 35.96
C ALA A 615 5.55 -49.05 34.93
N LEU A 616 6.84 -48.89 35.24
CA LEU A 616 7.67 -47.88 35.98
C LEU A 616 9.19 -48.28 35.88
N VAL A 617 10.12 -47.48 36.46
CA VAL A 617 11.60 -47.71 36.60
C VAL A 617 12.40 -47.41 35.30
N SER A 618 13.07 -46.26 35.13
CA SER A 618 14.39 -45.79 35.67
C SER A 618 15.60 -46.59 35.11
N ASP A 619 16.75 -46.02 34.71
CA ASP A 619 17.59 -44.98 35.34
C ASP A 619 18.38 -44.04 34.37
N LEU A 620 18.93 -42.96 34.95
CA LEU A 620 20.14 -42.14 34.68
C LEU A 620 20.88 -42.24 33.31
N VAL A 621 21.12 -41.11 32.60
CA VAL A 621 22.22 -40.11 32.79
C VAL A 621 23.63 -40.70 32.62
N GLU A 622 24.35 -40.34 31.54
CA GLU A 622 25.51 -39.42 31.57
C GLU A 622 25.94 -38.96 30.14
N ALA A 623 26.87 -38.00 30.07
CA ALA A 623 27.15 -37.12 28.94
C ALA A 623 27.90 -37.73 27.72
N LEU A 624 27.58 -37.18 26.53
CA LEU A 624 28.54 -36.75 25.50
C LEU A 624 27.95 -35.60 24.67
#